data_AF-A0A812G8M6-F1
#
_entry.id   AF-A0A812G8M6-F1
#
_cell.length_a   1.000
_cell.length_b   1.000
_cell.length_c   1.000
_cell.angle_alpha   90.00
_cell.angle_beta   90.00
_cell.angle_gamma   90.00
#
_symmetry.space_group_name_H-M   'P 1'
#
loop_
_entity.id
_entity.type
_entity.pdbx_description
1 polymer ?
#
loop_
_entity_poly.entity_id
_entity_poly.type
_entity_poly.pdbx_seq_one_letter_code
_entity_poly.pdbx_strand_id
1 'polypeptide(L)'
;MGLLRLGDMYFGIPQSQEERYGGFNLLCCIPTLKHQVRNGDLLTERQQEGPCRAGDLQCHLAAKFCDDVRPTLLLAGSPLTATDVLQEDVSLAVIRHTLSETAAVVLQAARTAVSRVKETQLQDLKTIIKPADMMLDVMAAILGLLGYREHSWHSIRKLLGSRDLLSRLLALQPHQVSFESQLAVQQIVERHADSFRHEVIVKYSTALAPFAALVRAFLECWAA
;
A
#
# COMPACT_ATOMS: atom_id res chain seq x y z
N MET A 1 -20.13 27.30 -59.43
CA MET A 1 -20.58 26.32 -58.41
C MET A 1 -19.36 25.49 -58.02
N GLY A 2 -18.61 25.97 -57.03
CA GLY A 2 -17.29 25.42 -56.68
C GLY A 2 -17.38 24.20 -55.78
N LEU A 3 -16.75 23.11 -56.20
CA LEU A 3 -16.48 21.91 -55.43
C LEU A 3 -15.00 21.93 -55.03
N LEU A 4 -14.70 22.08 -53.74
CA LEU A 4 -13.36 21.84 -53.16
C LEU A 4 -13.46 21.24 -51.75
N ARG A 5 -13.11 19.94 -51.70
CA ARG A 5 -12.22 19.19 -50.78
C ARG A 5 -12.31 19.30 -49.23
N LEU A 6 -11.82 18.18 -48.66
CA LEU A 6 -11.32 17.89 -47.30
C LEU A 6 -12.37 17.32 -46.34
N GLY A 7 -12.22 16.12 -45.76
CA GLY A 7 -11.13 15.14 -45.79
C GLY A 7 -11.47 14.01 -44.80
N ASP A 8 -11.31 12.77 -45.26
CA ASP A 8 -11.34 11.57 -44.44
C ASP A 8 -10.21 11.60 -43.40
N MET A 9 -10.54 11.40 -42.12
CA MET A 9 -9.56 11.15 -41.07
C MET A 9 -9.85 9.80 -40.41
N TYR A 10 -9.40 8.73 -41.08
CA TYR A 10 -9.03 7.48 -40.44
C TYR A 10 -7.74 7.75 -39.64
N PHE A 11 -7.79 7.66 -38.32
CA PHE A 11 -6.58 7.65 -37.51
C PHE A 11 -6.07 6.21 -37.40
N GLY A 12 -5.17 5.85 -38.32
CA GLY A 12 -4.29 4.70 -38.17
C GLY A 12 -3.20 5.02 -37.14
N ILE A 13 -3.09 4.20 -36.10
CA ILE A 13 -1.90 4.19 -35.24
C ILE A 13 -0.99 3.06 -35.74
N PRO A 14 0.28 3.35 -36.06
CA PRO A 14 1.23 2.35 -36.54
C PRO A 14 1.77 1.52 -35.38
N GLN A 15 1.62 0.20 -35.45
CA GLN A 15 2.48 -0.73 -34.72
C GLN A 15 3.55 -1.24 -35.70
N SER A 16 4.76 -0.70 -35.56
CA SER A 16 5.98 -1.27 -36.11
C SER A 16 7.10 -1.00 -35.14
N GLN A 17 7.56 -2.03 -34.44
CA GLN A 17 8.96 -2.27 -34.09
C GLN A 17 9.08 -3.74 -33.65
N GLU A 18 9.41 -4.59 -34.62
CA GLU A 18 10.16 -5.83 -34.38
C GLU A 18 11.59 -5.57 -34.88
N GLU A 19 12.54 -6.19 -34.18
CA GLU A 19 13.97 -6.39 -34.48
C GLU A 19 14.94 -5.37 -33.84
N ARG A 20 15.56 -5.68 -32.68
CA ARG A 20 16.66 -6.65 -32.42
C ARG A 20 18.01 -6.10 -32.89
N TYR A 21 18.91 -5.77 -31.95
CA TYR A 21 20.28 -6.32 -31.79
C TYR A 21 21.16 -5.51 -30.81
N GLY A 22 21.93 -6.25 -30.00
CA GLY A 22 23.13 -5.81 -29.26
C GLY A 22 22.83 -5.26 -27.86
N GLY A 23 23.15 -5.91 -26.74
CA GLY A 23 24.18 -6.90 -26.47
C GLY A 23 24.84 -6.50 -25.15
N PHE A 24 24.39 -7.06 -24.03
CA PHE A 24 25.15 -7.03 -22.78
C PHE A 24 25.04 -8.38 -22.08
N ASN A 25 26.18 -9.07 -22.14
CA ASN A 25 26.54 -10.28 -21.43
C ASN A 25 26.40 -10.09 -19.92
N LEU A 26 25.63 -10.96 -19.27
CA LEU A 26 25.84 -11.37 -17.87
C LEU A 26 25.21 -12.75 -17.67
N LEU A 27 25.76 -13.71 -18.40
CA LEU A 27 25.77 -15.12 -18.04
C LEU A 27 27.15 -15.40 -17.45
N CYS A 28 27.25 -15.43 -16.11
CA CYS A 28 28.36 -16.08 -15.44
C CYS A 28 27.83 -17.03 -14.36
N CYS A 29 27.87 -18.31 -14.75
CA CYS A 29 28.29 -19.43 -13.94
C CYS A 29 27.38 -19.86 -12.77
N ILE A 30 26.40 -20.69 -13.13
CA ILE A 30 26.02 -21.86 -12.33
C ILE A 30 27.05 -22.96 -12.62
N PRO A 31 27.84 -23.46 -11.66
CA PRO A 31 28.58 -24.71 -11.83
C PRO A 31 27.86 -25.83 -11.07
N THR A 32 27.04 -26.59 -11.80
CA THR A 32 26.77 -28.00 -11.47
C THR A 32 27.91 -28.84 -12.02
N LEU A 33 28.78 -29.35 -11.15
CA LEU A 33 29.73 -30.41 -11.51
C LEU A 33 29.70 -31.51 -10.45
N LYS A 34 29.00 -32.60 -10.80
CA LYS A 34 29.26 -33.92 -10.25
C LYS A 34 30.71 -34.28 -10.55
N HIS A 35 31.51 -34.61 -9.53
CA HIS A 35 32.68 -35.43 -9.76
C HIS A 35 32.84 -36.48 -8.66
N GLN A 36 33.10 -37.68 -9.14
CA GLN A 36 33.23 -38.96 -8.47
C GLN A 36 34.28 -38.95 -7.37
N VAL A 37 33.91 -39.56 -6.23
CA VAL A 37 34.79 -40.10 -5.21
C VAL A 37 35.61 -41.24 -5.81
N ARG A 38 36.93 -41.24 -5.59
CA ARG A 38 37.77 -42.44 -5.71
C ARG A 38 38.80 -42.43 -4.60
N ASN A 39 38.71 -43.46 -3.76
CA ASN A 39 39.61 -43.76 -2.65
C ASN A 39 41.03 -44.09 -3.13
N GLY A 40 42.02 -43.80 -2.28
CA GLY A 40 43.35 -44.42 -2.33
C GLY A 40 44.44 -43.62 -1.60
N ASP A 41 44.78 -44.08 -0.39
CA ASP A 41 46.15 -44.24 0.16
C ASP A 41 47.03 -42.99 0.39
N LEU A 42 47.89 -42.87 1.41
CA LEU A 42 48.08 -43.43 2.75
C LEU A 42 49.37 -42.73 3.25
N LEU A 43 49.37 -42.20 4.49
CA LEU A 43 50.55 -41.87 5.33
C LEU A 43 51.45 -40.72 4.78
N THR A 44 52.15 -39.90 5.54
CA THR A 44 52.62 -39.91 6.93
C THR A 44 53.16 -38.50 7.21
N GLU A 45 53.12 -38.03 8.47
CA GLU A 45 54.16 -37.15 9.05
C GLU A 45 54.30 -35.69 8.52
N ARG A 46 54.49 -34.60 9.27
CA ARG A 46 54.90 -34.27 10.65
C ARG A 46 54.28 -32.91 11.02
N GLN A 47 54.37 -32.60 12.32
CA GLN A 47 53.94 -31.39 13.02
C GLN A 47 54.48 -30.04 12.50
N GLN A 48 53.67 -28.99 12.76
CA GLN A 48 54.01 -27.66 13.30
C GLN A 48 55.28 -26.96 12.82
N GLU A 49 55.15 -25.78 12.17
CA GLU A 49 55.72 -24.47 12.56
C GLU A 49 54.86 -23.34 11.93
N GLY A 50 54.48 -22.30 12.68
CA GLY A 50 53.62 -21.17 12.22
C GLY A 50 54.39 -20.06 11.47
N PRO A 51 53.94 -18.78 11.47
CA PRO A 51 52.60 -18.19 11.53
C PRO A 51 52.22 -17.54 10.17
N CYS A 52 51.00 -17.01 10.10
CA CYS A 52 50.36 -16.38 8.94
C CYS A 52 51.27 -15.44 8.12
N ARG A 53 51.36 -15.62 6.80
CA ARG A 53 51.68 -14.52 5.86
C ARG A 53 50.38 -14.04 5.22
N ALA A 54 49.87 -12.97 5.82
CA ALA A 54 48.70 -12.21 5.42
C ALA A 54 48.84 -11.75 3.96
N GLY A 55 48.01 -12.32 3.13
CA GLY A 55 47.71 -11.84 1.79
C GLY A 55 46.22 -11.84 1.55
N ASP A 56 45.41 -11.48 2.56
CA ASP A 56 43.99 -11.24 2.40
C ASP A 56 43.49 -10.26 3.45
N LEU A 57 42.85 -9.18 3.00
CA LEU A 57 42.11 -8.20 3.79
C LEU A 57 40.79 -8.80 4.32
N GLN A 58 40.84 -10.07 4.74
CA GLN A 58 39.72 -10.85 5.24
C GLN A 58 40.07 -11.57 6.56
N CYS A 59 41.09 -11.12 7.29
CA CYS A 59 41.44 -11.68 8.61
C CYS A 59 41.02 -10.80 9.79
N HIS A 60 40.52 -9.57 9.56
CA HIS A 60 40.04 -8.71 10.66
C HIS A 60 38.54 -8.88 10.97
N LEU A 61 37.76 -9.46 10.03
CA LEU A 61 36.31 -9.62 10.21
C LEU A 61 35.87 -11.06 10.53
N ALA A 62 36.73 -12.06 10.28
CA ALA A 62 36.40 -13.47 10.51
C ALA A 62 36.78 -13.99 11.90
N ALA A 63 37.62 -13.27 12.66
CA ALA A 63 38.01 -13.68 14.02
C ALA A 63 37.03 -13.25 15.12
N LYS A 64 35.86 -12.66 14.78
CA LYS A 64 34.87 -12.23 15.78
C LYS A 64 33.65 -13.12 15.93
N PHE A 65 33.56 -14.23 15.18
CA PHE A 65 32.31 -15.00 15.12
C PHE A 65 32.44 -16.52 15.30
N CYS A 66 33.63 -17.03 15.64
CA CYS A 66 33.80 -18.44 15.95
C CYS A 66 34.65 -18.64 17.21
N ASP A 67 34.19 -18.09 18.34
CA ASP A 67 34.44 -18.70 19.64
C ASP A 67 33.11 -19.14 20.23
N ASP A 68 33.08 -20.41 20.63
CA ASP A 68 31.93 -21.21 21.08
C ASP A 68 31.46 -20.82 22.48
N VAL A 69 31.15 -19.55 22.66
CA VAL A 69 30.44 -19.03 23.82
C VAL A 69 29.45 -18.02 23.28
N ARG A 70 28.16 -18.39 23.28
CA ARG A 70 27.06 -17.42 23.22
C ARG A 70 27.50 -16.17 23.97
N PRO A 71 27.59 -14.98 23.35
CA PRO A 71 27.72 -13.78 24.15
C PRO A 71 26.42 -13.67 24.93
N THR A 72 26.41 -14.24 26.14
CA THR A 72 25.54 -13.78 27.20
C THR A 72 25.87 -12.31 27.28
N LEU A 73 24.98 -11.49 26.72
CA LEU A 73 24.96 -10.07 26.97
C LEU A 73 24.84 -9.92 28.47
N LEU A 74 25.99 -9.79 29.15
CA LEU A 74 26.05 -9.24 30.49
C LEU A 74 25.73 -7.76 30.33
N LEU A 75 24.43 -7.48 30.24
CA LEU A 75 23.84 -6.21 30.58
C LEU A 75 24.31 -5.92 32.00
N ALA A 76 25.35 -5.08 32.08
CA ALA A 76 25.95 -4.69 33.33
C ALA A 76 24.90 -3.99 34.20
N GLY A 77 24.56 -4.63 35.31
CA GLY A 77 24.53 -3.93 36.60
C GLY A 77 23.40 -2.93 36.84
N SER A 78 22.19 -3.20 36.35
CA SER A 78 20.98 -2.68 37.00
C SER A 78 19.90 -3.75 36.94
N PRO A 79 19.31 -4.18 38.07
CA PRO A 79 18.20 -5.11 38.05
C PRO A 79 16.97 -4.35 37.58
N LEU A 80 16.85 -4.16 36.26
CA LEU A 80 15.54 -4.00 35.66
C LEU A 80 14.94 -5.39 35.68
N THR A 81 14.19 -5.62 36.75
CA THR A 81 13.37 -6.80 36.93
C THR A 81 12.56 -7.05 35.66
N ALA A 82 12.35 -8.31 35.28
CA ALA A 82 11.56 -8.68 34.10
C ALA A 82 10.14 -8.06 34.06
N THR A 83 9.72 -7.43 35.16
CA THR A 83 8.52 -6.62 35.32
C THR A 83 8.60 -5.22 34.69
N ASP A 84 9.78 -4.65 34.46
CA ASP A 84 9.93 -3.30 33.86
C ASP A 84 9.75 -3.32 32.33
N VAL A 85 10.13 -4.43 31.67
CA VAL A 85 9.87 -4.66 30.24
C VAL A 85 8.36 -4.76 29.94
N LEU A 86 7.56 -5.18 30.93
CA LEU A 86 6.10 -5.22 30.80
C LEU A 86 5.45 -3.83 30.85
N GLN A 87 6.12 -2.82 31.43
CA GLN A 87 5.50 -1.52 31.68
C GLN A 87 5.42 -0.65 30.41
N GLU A 88 6.33 -0.85 29.45
CA GLU A 88 6.29 -0.20 28.13
C GLU A 88 5.25 -0.84 27.20
N ASP A 89 5.08 -2.17 27.23
CA ASP A 89 4.05 -2.88 26.46
C ASP A 89 2.62 -2.52 26.92
N VAL A 90 2.40 -2.37 28.23
CA VAL A 90 1.10 -1.92 28.77
C VAL A 90 0.76 -0.51 28.24
N SER A 91 1.75 0.37 28.15
CA SER A 91 1.55 1.74 27.66
C SER A 91 1.18 1.76 26.17
N LEU A 92 1.84 0.96 25.34
CA LEU A 92 1.51 0.83 23.91
C LEU A 92 0.15 0.14 23.69
N ALA A 93 -0.17 -0.89 24.48
CA ALA A 93 -1.46 -1.57 24.41
C ALA A 93 -2.62 -0.64 24.76
N VAL A 94 -2.47 0.18 25.81
CA VAL A 94 -3.46 1.19 26.18
C VAL A 94 -3.63 2.24 25.08
N ILE A 95 -2.52 2.76 24.52
CA ILE A 95 -2.58 3.74 23.41
C ILE A 95 -3.33 3.14 22.21
N ARG A 96 -2.97 1.93 21.77
CA ARG A 96 -3.65 1.25 20.65
C ARG A 96 -5.13 1.03 20.92
N HIS A 97 -5.49 0.64 22.14
CA HIS A 97 -6.89 0.49 22.52
C HIS A 97 -7.64 1.83 22.42
N THR A 98 -7.09 2.91 22.99
CA THR A 98 -7.72 4.23 22.92
C THR A 98 -7.85 4.76 21.49
N LEU A 99 -6.86 4.48 20.62
CA LEU A 99 -6.92 4.84 19.20
C LEU A 99 -7.99 4.03 18.47
N SER A 100 -8.10 2.73 18.72
CA SER A 100 -9.14 1.89 18.12
C SER A 100 -10.55 2.30 18.54
N GLU A 101 -10.74 2.66 19.81
CA GLU A 101 -12.03 3.09 20.34
C GLU A 101 -12.46 4.42 19.73
N THR A 102 -11.55 5.39 19.69
CA THR A 102 -11.84 6.70 19.10
C THR A 102 -12.12 6.60 17.60
N ALA A 103 -11.32 5.84 16.85
CA ALA A 103 -11.55 5.60 15.43
C ALA A 103 -12.90 4.91 15.15
N ALA A 104 -13.28 3.93 15.98
CA ALA A 104 -14.57 3.24 15.85
C ALA A 104 -15.75 4.18 16.06
N VAL A 105 -15.68 5.10 17.04
CA VAL A 105 -16.73 6.09 17.30
C VAL A 105 -16.88 7.06 16.14
N VAL A 106 -15.77 7.57 15.60
CA VAL A 106 -15.77 8.49 14.44
C VAL A 106 -16.37 7.81 13.20
N LEU A 107 -15.99 6.56 12.93
CA LEU A 107 -16.53 5.77 11.83
C LEU A 107 -18.05 5.54 11.99
N GLN A 108 -18.52 5.22 13.19
CA GLN A 108 -19.94 5.02 13.45
C GLN A 108 -20.75 6.32 13.29
N ALA A 109 -20.20 7.46 13.73
CA ALA A 109 -20.80 8.77 13.53
C ALA A 109 -20.92 9.10 12.03
N ALA A 110 -19.87 8.87 11.26
CA ALA A 110 -19.86 9.08 9.81
C ALA A 110 -20.88 8.18 9.08
N ARG A 111 -20.98 6.89 9.46
CA ARG A 111 -22.01 5.97 8.93
C ARG A 111 -23.43 6.46 9.22
N THR A 112 -23.66 6.97 10.42
CA THR A 112 -24.95 7.56 10.80
C THR A 112 -25.27 8.82 9.99
N ALA A 113 -24.26 9.60 9.61
CA ALA A 113 -24.45 10.75 8.72
C ALA A 113 -24.81 10.29 7.30
N VAL A 114 -24.16 9.23 6.80
CA VAL A 114 -24.43 8.64 5.48
C VAL A 114 -25.84 8.05 5.40
N SER A 115 -26.34 7.40 6.46
CA SER A 115 -27.71 6.84 6.46
C SER A 115 -28.82 7.91 6.41
N ARG A 116 -28.51 9.17 6.76
CA ARG A 116 -29.44 10.29 6.69
C ARG A 116 -29.52 10.94 5.30
N VAL A 117 -28.62 10.58 4.38
CA VAL A 117 -28.61 11.12 3.02
C VAL A 117 -29.81 10.60 2.24
N LYS A 118 -30.51 11.50 1.54
CA LYS A 118 -31.70 11.14 0.76
C LYS A 118 -31.31 10.72 -0.66
N GLU A 119 -32.01 9.71 -1.19
CA GLU A 119 -31.86 9.26 -2.59
C GLU A 119 -32.09 10.39 -3.60
N THR A 120 -32.94 11.37 -3.27
CA THR A 120 -33.17 12.55 -4.12
C THR A 120 -31.87 13.32 -4.38
N GLN A 121 -31.03 13.49 -3.36
CA GLN A 121 -29.76 14.19 -3.49
C GLN A 121 -28.76 13.40 -4.36
N LEU A 122 -28.86 12.07 -4.38
CA LEU A 122 -28.02 11.21 -5.24
C LEU A 122 -28.48 11.27 -6.70
N GLN A 123 -29.80 11.35 -6.95
CA GLN A 123 -30.32 11.55 -8.30
C GLN A 123 -29.90 12.90 -8.88
N ASP A 124 -29.85 13.96 -8.07
CA ASP A 124 -29.34 15.27 -8.49
C ASP A 124 -27.91 15.16 -9.04
N LEU A 125 -27.02 14.44 -8.34
CA LEU A 125 -25.63 14.22 -8.78
C LEU A 125 -25.54 13.49 -10.13
N LYS A 126 -26.48 12.59 -10.43
CA LYS A 126 -26.50 11.81 -11.69
C LYS A 126 -26.89 12.66 -12.91
N THR A 127 -27.65 13.72 -12.72
CA THR A 127 -28.13 14.59 -13.81
C THR A 127 -27.03 15.53 -14.34
N ILE A 128 -25.94 15.69 -13.61
CA ILE A 128 -24.83 16.58 -13.96
C ILE A 128 -24.12 16.07 -15.22
N ILE A 129 -24.00 16.94 -16.22
CA ILE A 129 -23.34 16.65 -17.50
C ILE A 129 -21.81 16.75 -17.36
N LYS A 130 -21.33 17.81 -16.69
CA LYS A 130 -19.91 18.06 -16.43
C LYS A 130 -19.64 17.99 -14.91
N PRO A 131 -19.08 16.89 -14.40
CA PRO A 131 -18.78 16.77 -12.98
C PRO A 131 -17.67 17.75 -12.58
N ALA A 132 -17.78 18.34 -11.39
CA ALA A 132 -16.68 19.10 -10.79
C ALA A 132 -15.59 18.14 -10.28
N ASP A 133 -14.33 18.56 -10.33
CA ASP A 133 -13.18 17.72 -9.94
C ASP A 133 -13.31 17.24 -8.49
N MET A 134 -13.69 18.13 -7.58
CA MET A 134 -13.92 17.84 -6.16
C MET A 134 -14.93 16.70 -5.93
N MET A 135 -15.98 16.62 -6.78
CA MET A 135 -16.98 15.55 -6.71
C MET A 135 -16.42 14.23 -7.23
N LEU A 136 -15.63 14.28 -8.30
CA LEU A 136 -14.97 13.09 -8.85
C LEU A 136 -14.01 12.49 -7.83
N ASP A 137 -13.22 13.32 -7.15
CA ASP A 137 -12.21 12.86 -6.17
C ASP A 137 -12.86 12.11 -5.01
N VAL A 138 -13.93 12.65 -4.42
CA VAL A 138 -14.66 12.01 -3.32
C VAL A 138 -15.31 10.70 -3.78
N MET A 139 -15.95 10.69 -4.94
CA MET A 139 -16.61 9.49 -5.47
C MET A 139 -15.62 8.43 -5.94
N ALA A 140 -14.44 8.83 -6.43
CA ALA A 140 -13.35 7.93 -6.79
C ALA A 140 -12.82 7.20 -5.54
N ALA A 141 -12.64 7.92 -4.43
CA ALA A 141 -12.26 7.32 -3.16
C ALA A 141 -13.30 6.29 -2.67
N ILE A 142 -14.60 6.60 -2.81
CA ILE A 142 -15.68 5.63 -2.49
C ILE A 142 -15.64 4.40 -3.40
N LEU A 143 -15.39 4.58 -4.70
CA LEU A 143 -15.22 3.46 -5.62
C LEU A 143 -14.03 2.56 -5.23
N GLY A 144 -12.93 3.17 -4.80
CA GLY A 144 -11.77 2.47 -4.27
C GLY A 144 -12.11 1.66 -3.01
N LEU A 145 -12.87 2.23 -2.07
CA LEU A 145 -13.35 1.51 -0.87
C LEU A 145 -14.21 0.28 -1.23
N LEU A 146 -14.98 0.37 -2.31
CA LEU A 146 -15.81 -0.73 -2.80
C LEU A 146 -15.05 -1.74 -3.68
N GLY A 147 -13.75 -1.52 -3.92
CA GLY A 147 -12.88 -2.41 -4.70
C GLY A 147 -12.98 -2.25 -6.21
N TYR A 148 -13.54 -1.15 -6.73
CA TYR A 148 -13.54 -0.86 -8.16
C TYR A 148 -12.19 -0.27 -8.59
N ARG A 149 -11.60 -0.85 -9.65
CA ARG A 149 -10.30 -0.42 -10.20
C ARG A 149 -10.40 0.86 -11.04
N GLU A 150 -11.56 1.10 -11.65
CA GLU A 150 -11.75 2.19 -12.62
C GLU A 150 -12.52 3.36 -12.00
N HIS A 151 -11.86 4.52 -11.91
CA HIS A 151 -12.43 5.76 -11.35
C HIS A 151 -13.01 6.71 -12.41
N SER A 152 -13.46 6.16 -13.55
CA SER A 152 -14.08 6.96 -14.61
C SER A 152 -15.44 7.52 -14.16
N TRP A 153 -15.84 8.66 -14.75
CA TRP A 153 -17.17 9.23 -14.52
C TRP A 153 -18.30 8.23 -14.84
N HIS A 154 -18.11 7.35 -15.83
CA HIS A 154 -19.06 6.31 -16.16
C HIS A 154 -19.25 5.30 -15.02
N SER A 155 -18.16 4.88 -14.37
CA SER A 155 -18.19 4.01 -13.19
C SER A 155 -18.93 4.68 -12.03
N ILE A 156 -18.67 5.97 -11.80
CA ILE A 156 -19.35 6.76 -10.77
C ILE A 156 -20.86 6.84 -11.04
N ARG A 157 -21.26 7.11 -12.29
CA ARG A 157 -22.69 7.16 -12.67
C ARG A 157 -23.40 5.82 -12.49
N LYS A 158 -22.72 4.70 -12.80
CA LYS A 158 -23.25 3.36 -12.54
C LYS A 158 -23.47 3.15 -11.04
N LEU A 159 -22.53 3.60 -10.21
CA LEU A 159 -22.64 3.52 -8.76
C LEU A 159 -23.83 4.35 -8.22
N LEU A 160 -23.98 5.59 -8.69
CA LEU A 160 -25.12 6.46 -8.33
C LEU A 160 -26.46 5.94 -8.86
N GLY A 161 -26.46 5.12 -9.91
CA GLY A 161 -27.66 4.46 -10.42
C GLY A 161 -28.10 3.26 -9.59
N SER A 162 -27.21 2.70 -8.75
CA SER A 162 -27.53 1.58 -7.88
C SER A 162 -28.14 2.09 -6.57
N ARG A 163 -29.35 1.61 -6.24
CA ARG A 163 -30.00 1.90 -4.95
C ARG A 163 -29.25 1.31 -3.75
N ASP A 164 -28.33 0.38 -4.02
CA ASP A 164 -27.55 -0.34 -3.02
C ASP A 164 -26.27 0.41 -2.59
N LEU A 165 -26.01 1.62 -3.10
CA LEU A 165 -24.84 2.39 -2.68
C LEU A 165 -24.79 2.57 -1.16
N LEU A 166 -25.88 3.05 -0.57
CA LEU A 166 -25.96 3.35 0.86
C LEU A 166 -25.85 2.09 1.71
N SER A 167 -26.54 1.01 1.31
CA SER A 167 -26.49 -0.27 2.02
C SER A 167 -25.09 -0.88 1.99
N ARG A 168 -24.40 -0.81 0.84
CA ARG A 168 -23.01 -1.26 0.69
C ARG A 168 -22.06 -0.46 1.59
N LEU A 169 -22.18 0.86 1.61
CA LEU A 169 -21.35 1.72 2.46
C LEU A 169 -21.53 1.43 3.95
N LEU A 170 -22.76 1.14 4.38
CA LEU A 170 -23.05 0.78 5.77
C LEU A 170 -22.53 -0.63 6.14
N ALA A 171 -22.52 -1.56 5.18
CA ALA A 171 -22.04 -2.93 5.40
C ALA A 171 -20.50 -3.04 5.41
N LEU A 172 -19.78 -2.14 4.73
CA LEU A 172 -18.32 -2.14 4.62
C LEU A 172 -17.65 -2.11 5.99
N GLN A 173 -16.86 -3.12 6.33
CA GLN A 173 -15.98 -3.10 7.50
C GLN A 173 -14.55 -2.74 7.13
N PRO A 174 -13.82 -1.96 7.96
CA PRO A 174 -12.43 -1.56 7.67
C PRO A 174 -11.50 -2.74 7.40
N HIS A 175 -11.72 -3.85 8.13
CA HIS A 175 -10.94 -5.09 8.04
C HIS A 175 -11.16 -5.89 6.73
N GLN A 176 -12.25 -5.63 6.01
CA GLN A 176 -12.58 -6.35 4.77
C GLN A 176 -11.93 -5.73 3.53
N VAL A 177 -11.41 -4.51 3.65
CA VAL A 177 -10.82 -3.77 2.53
C VAL A 177 -9.40 -4.27 2.29
N SER A 178 -9.07 -4.64 1.05
CA SER A 178 -7.73 -5.08 0.68
C SER A 178 -6.71 -3.94 0.80
N PHE A 179 -5.46 -4.27 1.14
CA PHE A 179 -4.37 -3.28 1.26
C PHE A 179 -4.15 -2.47 -0.04
N GLU A 180 -4.31 -3.10 -1.21
CA GLU A 180 -4.24 -2.41 -2.51
C GLU A 180 -5.30 -1.30 -2.62
N SER A 181 -6.53 -1.58 -2.17
CA SER A 181 -7.62 -0.61 -2.17
C SER A 181 -7.39 0.50 -1.15
N GLN A 182 -6.85 0.17 0.03
CA GLN A 182 -6.49 1.14 1.06
C GLN A 182 -5.45 2.13 0.54
N LEU A 183 -4.39 1.64 -0.09
CA LEU A 183 -3.32 2.45 -0.66
C LEU A 183 -3.86 3.33 -1.80
N ALA A 184 -4.70 2.79 -2.68
CA ALA A 184 -5.32 3.57 -3.76
C ALA A 184 -6.16 4.74 -3.20
N VAL A 185 -6.97 4.49 -2.17
CA VAL A 185 -7.78 5.53 -1.51
C VAL A 185 -6.89 6.56 -0.83
N GLN A 186 -5.85 6.14 -0.10
CA GLN A 186 -4.90 7.04 0.54
C GLN A 186 -4.25 7.99 -0.48
N GLN A 187 -3.77 7.44 -1.62
CA GLN A 187 -3.16 8.24 -2.67
C GLN A 187 -4.13 9.26 -3.29
N ILE A 188 -5.42 8.92 -3.44
CA ILE A 188 -6.43 9.85 -3.94
C ILE A 188 -6.61 11.01 -2.95
N VAL A 189 -6.71 10.69 -1.65
CA VAL A 189 -6.90 11.70 -0.60
C VAL A 189 -5.68 12.60 -0.44
N GLU A 190 -4.48 12.05 -0.54
CA GLU A 190 -3.23 12.83 -0.47
C GLU A 190 -3.06 13.76 -1.66
N ARG A 191 -3.34 13.29 -2.88
CA ARG A 191 -3.27 14.12 -4.10
C ARG A 191 -4.32 15.24 -4.12
N HIS A 192 -5.49 14.98 -3.54
CA HIS A 192 -6.66 15.84 -3.61
C HIS A 192 -7.14 16.27 -2.22
N ALA A 193 -6.22 16.60 -1.30
CA ALA A 193 -6.55 16.88 0.10
C ALA A 193 -7.60 18.00 0.29
N ASP A 194 -7.56 19.02 -0.57
CA ASP A 194 -8.51 20.13 -0.58
C ASP A 194 -9.94 19.67 -0.92
N SER A 195 -10.08 18.67 -1.79
CA SER A 195 -11.36 18.08 -2.18
C SER A 195 -12.05 17.35 -1.04
N PHE A 196 -11.36 17.02 0.05
CA PHE A 196 -11.95 16.35 1.22
C PHE A 196 -12.29 17.32 2.37
N ARG A 197 -12.06 18.63 2.21
CA ARG A 197 -12.45 19.63 3.22
C ARG A 197 -13.96 19.84 3.22
N HIS A 198 -14.58 19.75 4.39
CA HIS A 198 -16.03 19.92 4.55
C HIS A 198 -16.53 21.26 3.97
N GLU A 199 -15.82 22.35 4.24
CA GLU A 199 -16.14 23.71 3.77
C GLU A 199 -16.14 23.85 2.24
N VAL A 200 -15.31 23.06 1.55
CA VAL A 200 -15.19 23.09 0.10
C VAL A 200 -16.29 22.23 -0.52
N ILE A 201 -16.46 20.99 -0.05
CA ILE A 201 -17.41 20.03 -0.61
C ILE A 201 -18.86 20.48 -0.47
N VAL A 202 -19.22 21.04 0.69
CA VAL A 202 -20.61 21.45 0.97
C VAL A 202 -21.11 22.50 -0.04
N LYS A 203 -20.22 23.32 -0.60
CA LYS A 203 -20.55 24.30 -1.65
C LYS A 203 -20.99 23.64 -2.96
N TYR A 204 -20.49 22.44 -3.24
CA TYR A 204 -20.84 21.68 -4.44
C TYR A 204 -22.01 20.73 -4.19
N SER A 205 -21.99 20.02 -3.07
CA SER A 205 -23.09 19.13 -2.68
C SER A 205 -23.10 18.84 -1.18
N THR A 206 -24.27 19.05 -0.57
CA THR A 206 -24.52 18.68 0.82
C THR A 206 -24.51 17.16 1.04
N ALA A 207 -24.78 16.37 0.00
CA ALA A 207 -24.80 14.90 0.08
C ALA A 207 -23.40 14.28 0.07
N LEU A 208 -22.41 14.96 -0.48
CA LEU A 208 -21.02 14.48 -0.54
C LEU A 208 -20.26 14.71 0.77
N ALA A 209 -20.68 15.70 1.57
CA ALA A 209 -20.07 16.01 2.85
C ALA A 209 -19.96 14.80 3.82
N PRO A 210 -21.02 14.00 4.06
CA PRO A 210 -20.92 12.81 4.91
C PRO A 210 -20.04 11.71 4.29
N PHE A 211 -19.95 11.60 2.96
CA PHE A 211 -19.06 10.63 2.33
C PHE A 211 -17.59 10.97 2.51
N ALA A 212 -17.22 12.24 2.41
CA ALA A 212 -15.85 12.67 2.66
C ALA A 212 -15.44 12.43 4.12
N ALA A 213 -16.34 12.70 5.07
CA ALA A 213 -16.13 12.38 6.47
C ALA A 213 -15.95 10.87 6.70
N LEU A 214 -16.75 10.05 5.99
CA LEU A 214 -16.62 8.59 6.03
C LEU A 214 -15.24 8.12 5.55
N VAL A 215 -14.78 8.62 4.39
CA VAL A 215 -13.46 8.26 3.84
C VAL A 215 -12.34 8.62 4.81
N ARG A 216 -12.39 9.80 5.43
CA ARG A 216 -11.42 10.21 6.46
C ARG A 216 -11.44 9.28 7.68
N ALA A 217 -12.63 8.92 8.15
CA ALA A 217 -12.76 7.98 9.27
C ALA A 217 -12.17 6.59 8.94
N PHE A 218 -12.29 6.12 7.69
CA PHE A 218 -11.63 4.89 7.25
C PHE A 218 -10.10 5.01 7.28
N LEU A 219 -9.53 6.13 6.83
CA LEU A 219 -8.09 6.37 6.89
C LEU A 219 -7.57 6.41 8.33
N GLU A 220 -8.27 7.10 9.23
CA GLU A 220 -7.94 7.12 10.66
C GLU A 220 -8.00 5.71 11.27
N CYS A 221 -8.98 4.91 10.86
CA CYS A 221 -9.11 3.52 11.32
C CYS A 221 -7.99 2.61 10.83
N TRP A 222 -7.42 2.84 9.63
CA TRP A 222 -6.29 2.05 9.13
C TRP A 222 -4.94 2.51 9.68
N ALA A 223 -4.86 3.74 10.18
CA ALA A 223 -3.66 4.29 10.80
C ALA A 223 -3.49 3.87 12.27
N ALA A 224 -4.57 3.39 12.93
CA ALA A 224 -4.61 2.94 14.32
C ALA A 224 -4.13 1.49 14.50
#